data_AF-A0A0Q9T5I3-F1
#
_entry.id   AF-A0A0Q9T5I3-F1
#
_cell.length_a   1.000
_cell.length_b   1.000
_cell.length_c   1.000
_cell.angle_alpha   90.00
_cell.angle_beta   90.00
_cell.angle_gamma   90.00
#
_symmetry.space_group_name_H-M   'P 1'
#
loop_
_entity.id
_entity.type
_entity.pdbx_description
1 polymer ?
#
loop_
_entity_poly.entity_id
_entity_poly.type
_entity_poly.pdbx_seq_one_letter_code
_entity_poly.pdbx_strand_id
1 'polypeptide(L)'
;MKFNLLRFLLLLILPVMIIGTFIFGVAIYESYEDKGDYLIPQNPVAHEPAKFSYQLINPATKEPLKNASVQLEIIKTKATNPWLNVGYLRDDNEGTGLVYKMDSVLYDGKIEMESILWDAGSYEAIIKATSNEIEKPIEINLPIKVKVPLGQIIRTIVLFMAIFLLAMVSGIFAKRLENPFKKQSQYKNRYPTSVASLLLIASLFVGGSLSSTALAHEATSDNHIMVVEKNGVKAELKLNPMEPVQKGVPAHFTVTFQDSKTGQYIQGMDTSLSLYHEDDNINMFSNRTQIQDGKLDFDYAFPDTATYHLIFHSSPNSQESTLTAPFDGVFAFDVPPVQPNLSAQLRAGTLMLIVLILGFVLGFYGTKRKPSFA
;
A
#
# COMPACT_ATOMS: atom_id res chain seq x y z
N MET A 1 -22.19 1.18 -49.35
CA MET A 1 -21.71 0.25 -48.31
C MET A 1 -22.76 0.22 -47.20
N LYS A 2 -23.48 -0.89 -46.97
CA LYS A 2 -24.51 -0.93 -45.90
C LYS A 2 -23.81 -1.00 -44.54
N PHE A 3 -23.95 0.05 -43.73
CA PHE A 3 -23.47 0.06 -42.35
C PHE A 3 -24.30 -0.96 -41.57
N ASN A 4 -23.69 -2.08 -41.18
CA ASN A 4 -24.39 -3.12 -40.44
C ASN A 4 -24.44 -2.71 -38.96
N LEU A 5 -25.39 -1.84 -38.64
CA LEU A 5 -25.65 -1.28 -37.31
C LEU A 5 -25.73 -2.37 -36.24
N LEU A 6 -26.27 -3.54 -36.59
CA LEU A 6 -26.37 -4.69 -35.70
C LEU A 6 -25.00 -5.26 -35.31
N ARG A 7 -24.05 -5.39 -36.25
CA ARG A 7 -22.68 -5.83 -35.93
C ARG A 7 -21.92 -4.80 -35.11
N PHE A 8 -22.16 -3.52 -35.35
CA PHE A 8 -21.56 -2.44 -34.57
C PHE A 8 -22.12 -2.40 -33.15
N LEU A 9 -23.45 -2.51 -32.99
CA LEU A 9 -24.12 -2.61 -31.71
C LEU A 9 -23.69 -3.87 -30.95
N LEU A 10 -23.56 -5.03 -31.61
CA LEU A 10 -23.04 -6.25 -30.96
C LEU A 10 -21.60 -6.09 -30.47
N LEU A 11 -20.74 -5.42 -31.24
CA LEU A 11 -19.37 -5.12 -30.82
C LEU A 11 -19.28 -4.13 -29.65
N LEU A 12 -20.33 -3.34 -29.40
CA LEU A 12 -20.37 -2.31 -28.35
C LEU A 12 -21.15 -2.78 -27.11
N ILE A 13 -22.23 -3.54 -27.31
CA ILE A 13 -23.09 -4.09 -26.26
C ILE A 13 -22.45 -5.31 -25.60
N LEU A 14 -21.79 -6.20 -26.35
CA LEU A 14 -21.19 -7.41 -25.78
C LEU A 14 -20.12 -7.09 -24.73
N PRO A 15 -19.17 -6.15 -24.95
CA PRO A 15 -18.24 -5.75 -23.90
C PRO A 15 -18.92 -5.09 -22.72
N VAL A 16 -19.93 -4.24 -22.93
CA VAL A 16 -20.70 -3.59 -21.86
C VAL A 16 -21.47 -4.63 -21.03
N MET A 17 -22.04 -5.67 -21.65
CA MET A 17 -22.71 -6.79 -20.97
C MET A 17 -21.74 -7.69 -20.22
N ILE A 18 -20.55 -7.95 -20.78
CA ILE A 18 -19.49 -8.71 -20.10
C ILE A 18 -18.98 -7.92 -18.89
N ILE A 19 -18.70 -6.62 -19.06
CA ILE A 19 -18.31 -5.70 -17.99
C ILE A 19 -19.41 -5.64 -16.92
N GLY A 20 -20.66 -5.45 -17.32
CA GLY A 20 -21.82 -5.38 -16.41
C GLY A 20 -22.03 -6.67 -15.63
N THR A 21 -21.97 -7.83 -16.27
CA THR A 21 -22.13 -9.13 -15.60
C THR A 21 -20.98 -9.41 -14.63
N PHE A 22 -19.75 -8.99 -14.96
CA PHE A 22 -18.60 -9.17 -14.07
C PHE A 22 -18.66 -8.22 -12.87
N ILE A 23 -19.02 -6.95 -13.07
CA ILE A 23 -19.21 -5.98 -11.99
C ILE A 23 -20.35 -6.42 -11.06
N PHE A 24 -21.47 -6.87 -11.62
CA PHE A 24 -22.64 -7.29 -10.83
C PHE A 24 -22.40 -8.60 -10.08
N GLY A 25 -21.73 -9.58 -10.71
CA GLY A 25 -21.35 -10.84 -10.05
C GLY A 25 -20.39 -10.64 -8.88
N VAL A 26 -19.55 -9.60 -8.95
CA VAL A 26 -18.64 -9.23 -7.86
C VAL A 26 -19.39 -8.49 -6.76
N ALA A 27 -20.23 -7.51 -7.07
CA ALA A 27 -20.99 -6.81 -6.04
C ALA A 27 -21.80 -7.79 -5.17
N ILE A 28 -22.26 -8.89 -5.78
CA ILE A 28 -22.87 -10.02 -5.08
C ILE A 28 -21.84 -10.80 -4.26
N TYR A 29 -20.65 -11.10 -4.78
CA TYR A 29 -19.60 -11.82 -4.04
C TYR A 29 -19.03 -11.01 -2.85
N GLU A 30 -18.81 -9.70 -3.01
CA GLU A 30 -18.40 -8.78 -1.93
C GLU A 30 -19.49 -8.65 -0.85
N SER A 31 -20.77 -8.87 -1.19
CA SER A 31 -21.84 -8.95 -0.19
C SER A 31 -21.84 -10.25 0.63
N TYR A 32 -21.05 -11.25 0.23
CA TYR A 32 -20.89 -12.53 0.94
C TYR A 32 -19.56 -12.66 1.69
N GLU A 33 -18.58 -11.77 1.45
CA GLU A 33 -17.40 -11.66 2.31
C GLU A 33 -17.76 -10.75 3.49
N ASP A 34 -18.33 -11.35 4.55
CA ASP A 34 -18.55 -10.67 5.82
C ASP A 34 -17.24 -9.99 6.26
N LYS A 35 -17.33 -8.70 6.61
CA LYS A 35 -16.29 -7.95 7.34
C LYS A 35 -16.14 -8.53 8.74
N GLY A 36 -15.67 -9.77 8.83
CA GLY A 36 -15.53 -10.48 10.08
C GLY A 36 -14.41 -9.86 10.90
N ASP A 37 -14.69 -9.57 12.16
CA ASP A 37 -13.66 -9.42 13.19
C ASP A 37 -12.96 -10.79 13.35
N TYR A 38 -11.98 -11.07 12.50
CA TYR A 38 -11.19 -12.29 12.61
C TYR A 38 -10.28 -12.16 13.84
N LEU A 39 -10.42 -13.09 14.79
CA LEU A 39 -9.54 -13.18 15.97
C LEU A 39 -8.07 -13.44 15.60
N ILE A 40 -7.82 -13.89 14.36
CA ILE A 40 -6.54 -13.90 13.66
C ILE A 40 -6.90 -13.90 12.17
N PRO A 41 -6.77 -12.81 11.39
CA PRO A 41 -6.90 -12.95 9.96
C PRO A 41 -5.62 -13.65 9.48
N GLN A 42 -5.67 -14.98 9.34
CA GLN A 42 -4.62 -15.70 8.60
C GLN A 42 -4.60 -15.23 7.13
N ASN A 43 -5.71 -14.64 6.67
CA ASN A 43 -5.86 -14.13 5.32
C ASN A 43 -6.58 -12.76 5.27
N PRO A 44 -5.98 -11.67 5.80
CA PRO A 44 -6.61 -10.36 5.71
C PRO A 44 -6.62 -9.90 4.25
N VAL A 45 -7.54 -9.00 3.92
CA VAL A 45 -7.55 -8.31 2.63
C VAL A 45 -6.65 -7.08 2.73
N ALA A 46 -5.87 -6.78 1.69
CA ALA A 46 -5.05 -5.58 1.69
C ALA A 46 -5.92 -4.31 1.84
N HIS A 47 -5.39 -3.28 2.47
CA HIS A 47 -6.12 -2.02 2.78
C HIS A 47 -7.32 -2.18 3.74
N GLU A 48 -7.50 -3.34 4.37
CA GLU A 48 -8.48 -3.54 5.44
C GLU A 48 -7.78 -3.69 6.81
N PRO A 49 -8.38 -3.19 7.90
CA PRO A 49 -7.82 -3.36 9.24
C PRO A 49 -7.78 -4.84 9.64
N ALA A 50 -6.61 -5.29 10.09
CA ALA A 50 -6.38 -6.61 10.66
C ALA A 50 -6.09 -6.48 12.15
N LYS A 51 -6.87 -7.17 12.99
CA LYS A 51 -6.64 -7.22 14.44
C LYS A 51 -5.87 -8.47 14.82
N PHE A 52 -4.86 -8.30 15.66
CA PHE A 52 -3.97 -9.31 16.20
C PHE A 52 -4.07 -9.27 17.73
N SER A 53 -4.47 -10.37 18.34
CA SER A 53 -4.55 -10.49 19.80
C SER A 53 -3.88 -11.79 20.24
N TYR A 54 -2.77 -11.69 20.97
CA TYR A 54 -2.02 -12.85 21.47
C TYR A 54 -1.81 -12.77 22.97
N GLN A 55 -2.15 -13.84 23.68
CA GLN A 55 -1.85 -13.97 25.10
C GLN A 55 -0.60 -14.83 25.27
N LEU A 56 0.48 -14.23 25.74
CA LEU A 56 1.68 -14.95 26.14
C LEU A 56 1.45 -15.59 27.51
N ILE A 57 1.74 -16.89 27.61
CA ILE A 57 1.54 -17.67 28.83
C ILE A 57 2.85 -18.33 29.26
N ASN A 58 3.05 -18.44 30.57
CA ASN A 58 4.13 -19.23 31.13
C ASN A 58 3.84 -20.73 30.87
N PRO A 59 4.76 -21.47 30.22
CA PRO A 59 4.51 -22.88 29.90
C PRO A 59 4.37 -23.77 31.13
N ALA A 60 5.00 -23.41 32.26
CA ALA A 60 4.97 -24.17 33.51
C ALA A 60 3.71 -23.89 34.34
N THR A 61 3.37 -22.61 34.56
CA THR A 61 2.22 -22.24 35.42
C THR A 61 0.90 -22.11 34.66
N LYS A 62 0.95 -22.01 33.32
CA LYS A 62 -0.20 -21.69 32.45
C LYS A 62 -0.85 -20.33 32.73
N GLU A 63 -0.21 -19.47 33.51
CA GLU A 63 -0.67 -18.11 33.77
C GLU A 63 -0.14 -17.14 32.70
N PRO A 64 -0.82 -16.00 32.46
CA PRO A 64 -0.30 -14.91 31.65
C PRO A 64 1.09 -14.48 32.10
N LEU A 65 2.01 -14.28 31.16
CA LEU A 65 3.34 -13.75 31.49
C LEU A 65 3.21 -12.32 32.01
N LYS A 66 3.90 -12.03 33.12
CA LYS A 66 3.96 -10.67 33.63
C LYS A 66 5.24 -9.97 33.20
N ASN A 67 5.14 -8.65 33.00
CA ASN A 67 6.27 -7.79 32.65
C ASN A 67 7.10 -8.33 31.47
N ALA A 68 6.44 -8.84 30.44
CA ALA A 68 7.12 -9.43 29.31
C ALA A 68 7.67 -8.32 28.40
N SER A 69 8.98 -8.33 28.13
CA SER A 69 9.59 -7.52 27.08
C SER A 69 9.35 -8.24 25.76
N VAL A 70 8.64 -7.58 24.84
CA VAL A 70 8.20 -8.14 23.57
C VAL A 70 8.68 -7.27 22.42
N GLN A 71 9.41 -7.89 21.50
CA GLN A 71 9.69 -7.34 20.18
C GLN A 71 8.72 -7.97 19.18
N LEU A 72 7.93 -7.12 18.54
CA LEU A 72 7.03 -7.51 17.46
C LEU A 72 7.57 -6.98 16.13
N GLU A 73 7.82 -7.86 15.19
CA GLU A 73 8.25 -7.53 13.83
C GLU A 73 7.22 -8.06 12.83
N ILE A 74 6.82 -7.22 11.86
CA ILE A 74 6.04 -7.65 10.70
C ILE A 74 6.91 -7.46 9.47
N ILE A 75 7.17 -8.56 8.77
CA ILE A 75 8.05 -8.59 7.60
C ILE A 75 7.25 -9.11 6.41
N LYS A 76 7.28 -8.40 5.29
CA LYS A 76 6.75 -8.91 4.03
C LYS A 76 7.79 -9.83 3.41
N THR A 77 7.49 -11.12 3.32
CA THR A 77 8.41 -12.16 2.82
C THR A 77 8.22 -12.45 1.34
N LYS A 78 7.06 -12.13 0.76
CA LYS A 78 6.80 -12.32 -0.67
C LYS A 78 5.81 -11.30 -1.21
N ALA A 79 6.20 -10.59 -2.27
CA ALA A 79 5.29 -9.75 -3.04
C ALA A 79 4.39 -10.58 -3.97
N THR A 80 3.14 -10.13 -4.14
CA THR A 80 2.25 -10.69 -5.17
C THR A 80 2.70 -10.18 -6.54
N ASN A 81 2.87 -11.09 -7.51
CA ASN A 81 3.33 -10.87 -8.91
C ASN A 81 3.82 -9.43 -9.24
N PRO A 82 5.14 -9.18 -9.27
CA PRO A 82 5.72 -7.84 -9.42
C PRO A 82 5.49 -7.20 -10.80
N TRP A 83 4.90 -7.93 -11.75
CA TRP A 83 4.48 -7.37 -13.03
C TRP A 83 3.11 -6.71 -12.94
N LEU A 84 2.20 -7.24 -12.11
CA LEU A 84 0.81 -6.79 -12.05
C LEU A 84 0.53 -5.85 -10.89
N ASN A 85 1.36 -5.90 -9.83
CA ASN A 85 1.22 -5.08 -8.66
C ASN A 85 2.50 -4.29 -8.40
N VAL A 86 2.37 -2.96 -8.27
CA VAL A 86 3.41 -2.11 -7.71
C VAL A 86 3.22 -2.16 -6.20
N GLY A 87 4.14 -2.83 -5.50
CA GLY A 87 4.10 -2.85 -4.04
C GLY A 87 4.48 -1.49 -3.46
N TYR A 88 4.10 -1.22 -2.21
CA TYR A 88 4.49 0.00 -1.51
C TYR A 88 5.90 -0.04 -0.96
N LEU A 89 6.39 -1.22 -0.55
CA LEU A 89 7.80 -1.41 -0.22
C LEU A 89 8.64 -1.14 -1.45
N ARG A 90 9.78 -0.46 -1.27
CA ARG A 90 10.61 -0.09 -2.41
C ARG A 90 11.04 -1.32 -3.20
N ASP A 91 11.09 -1.11 -4.51
CA ASP A 91 11.43 -2.13 -5.50
C ASP A 91 12.87 -2.64 -5.40
N ASP A 92 13.78 -1.92 -4.72
CA ASP A 92 15.15 -2.40 -4.48
C ASP A 92 15.18 -3.68 -3.64
N ASN A 93 14.15 -3.91 -2.83
CA ASN A 93 13.94 -5.15 -2.08
C ASN A 93 12.87 -6.06 -2.71
N GLU A 94 12.57 -5.90 -4.00
CA GLU A 94 11.55 -6.67 -4.73
C GLU A 94 10.15 -6.61 -4.07
N GLY A 95 9.86 -5.51 -3.34
CA GLY A 95 8.61 -5.36 -2.59
C GLY A 95 8.50 -6.26 -1.36
N THR A 96 9.64 -6.70 -0.79
CA THR A 96 9.78 -7.43 0.47
C THR A 96 10.55 -6.59 1.49
N GLY A 97 10.47 -6.93 2.78
CA GLY A 97 11.20 -6.23 3.83
C GLY A 97 10.38 -5.94 5.08
N LEU A 98 11.00 -5.21 6.00
CA LEU A 98 10.38 -4.80 7.26
C LEU A 98 9.24 -3.82 7.00
N VAL A 99 8.11 -4.05 7.66
CA VAL A 99 6.92 -3.20 7.59
C VAL A 99 6.74 -2.45 8.91
N TYR A 100 6.91 -3.17 10.01
CA TYR A 100 6.73 -2.66 11.35
C TYR A 100 7.66 -3.39 12.31
N LYS A 101 8.30 -2.65 13.21
CA LYS A 101 9.01 -3.21 14.36
C LYS A 101 8.73 -2.34 15.58
N MET A 102 8.44 -2.97 16.70
CA MET A 102 8.29 -2.26 17.97
C MET A 102 8.78 -3.11 19.11
N ASP A 103 9.59 -2.49 19.97
CA ASP A 103 9.94 -3.04 21.27
C ASP A 103 8.93 -2.50 22.29
N SER A 104 8.34 -3.40 23.07
CA SER A 104 7.22 -3.11 23.96
C SER A 104 7.35 -3.89 25.25
N VAL A 105 6.72 -3.38 26.33
CA VAL A 105 6.57 -4.13 27.57
C VAL A 105 5.09 -4.38 27.85
N LEU A 106 4.76 -5.60 28.29
CA LEU A 106 3.40 -6.06 28.55
C LEU A 106 3.24 -6.55 29.99
N TYR A 107 2.45 -5.87 30.83
CA TYR A 107 2.19 -6.29 32.21
C TYR A 107 1.42 -7.60 32.34
N ASP A 108 0.49 -7.87 31.43
CA ASP A 108 -0.36 -9.06 31.43
C ASP A 108 -0.01 -10.02 30.30
N GLY A 109 1.09 -9.78 29.59
CA GLY A 109 1.55 -10.63 28.49
C GLY A 109 0.61 -10.63 27.29
N LYS A 110 -0.35 -9.69 27.22
CA LYS A 110 -1.31 -9.59 26.13
C LYS A 110 -0.82 -8.60 25.08
N ILE A 111 -0.67 -9.07 23.85
CA ILE A 111 -0.40 -8.25 22.67
C ILE A 111 -1.75 -7.91 22.03
N GLU A 112 -2.03 -6.63 21.84
CA GLU A 112 -3.17 -6.14 21.07
C GLU A 112 -2.67 -5.16 20.02
N MET A 113 -2.82 -5.54 18.74
CA MET A 113 -2.44 -4.72 17.61
C MET A 113 -3.55 -4.71 16.56
N GLU A 114 -3.82 -3.55 16.00
CA GLU A 114 -4.56 -3.39 14.77
C GLU A 114 -3.61 -2.86 13.70
N SER A 115 -3.66 -3.36 12.47
CA SER A 115 -2.79 -2.89 11.40
C SER A 115 -3.42 -3.08 10.03
N ILE A 116 -3.23 -2.11 9.15
CA ILE A 116 -3.57 -2.24 7.73
C ILE A 116 -2.34 -2.73 6.98
N LEU A 117 -2.46 -3.92 6.37
CA LEU A 117 -1.44 -4.45 5.47
C LEU A 117 -1.71 -3.93 4.06
N TRP A 118 -0.89 -3.00 3.59
CA TRP A 118 -1.17 -2.21 2.39
C TRP A 118 -1.03 -2.96 1.07
N ASP A 119 -0.27 -4.05 1.02
CA ASP A 119 -0.13 -4.86 -0.19
C ASP A 119 -0.55 -6.30 0.04
N ALA A 120 -1.12 -6.91 -0.98
CA ALA A 120 -1.25 -8.36 -1.04
C ALA A 120 0.12 -9.06 -1.10
N GLY A 121 0.24 -10.20 -0.43
CA GLY A 121 1.49 -10.96 -0.39
C GLY A 121 1.54 -11.96 0.76
N SER A 122 2.75 -12.46 1.01
CA SER A 122 3.05 -13.23 2.21
C SER A 122 3.85 -12.37 3.16
N TYR A 123 3.48 -12.43 4.43
CA TYR A 123 4.09 -11.73 5.53
C TYR A 123 4.36 -12.74 6.66
N GLU A 124 5.28 -12.39 7.54
CA GLU A 124 5.53 -13.09 8.79
C GLU A 124 5.47 -12.07 9.92
N ALA A 125 4.66 -12.36 10.94
CA ALA A 125 4.72 -11.68 12.22
C ALA A 125 5.61 -12.50 13.16
N ILE A 126 6.71 -11.92 13.57
CA ILE A 126 7.71 -12.51 14.46
C ILE A 126 7.53 -11.86 15.83
N ILE A 127 7.21 -12.68 16.83
CA ILE A 127 7.07 -12.25 18.22
C ILE A 127 8.22 -12.87 19.01
N LYS A 128 9.11 -12.02 19.53
CA LYS A 128 10.17 -12.42 20.45
C LYS A 128 9.86 -11.86 21.82
N ALA A 129 9.70 -12.73 22.82
CA ALA A 129 9.35 -12.33 24.18
C ALA A 129 10.33 -12.88 25.22
N THR A 130 10.71 -12.04 26.16
CA THR A 130 11.50 -12.39 27.34
C THR A 130 10.76 -11.93 28.61
N SER A 131 10.89 -12.69 29.69
CA SER A 131 10.35 -12.33 31.00
C SER A 131 11.17 -13.03 32.08
N ASN A 132 11.23 -12.45 33.28
CA ASN A 132 11.87 -13.07 34.44
C ASN A 132 11.17 -14.38 34.88
N GLU A 133 9.94 -14.62 34.42
CA GLU A 133 9.15 -15.82 34.74
C GLU A 133 9.50 -17.04 33.85
N ILE A 134 10.30 -16.85 32.79
CA ILE A 134 10.68 -17.90 31.85
C ILE A 134 12.21 -17.95 31.67
N GLU A 135 12.78 -19.15 31.73
CA GLU A 135 14.23 -19.32 31.53
C GLU A 135 14.64 -19.19 30.05
N LYS A 136 13.73 -19.53 29.13
CA LYS A 136 13.98 -19.50 27.69
C LYS A 136 13.09 -18.44 27.03
N PRO A 137 13.65 -17.55 26.21
CA PRO A 137 12.86 -16.65 25.37
C PRO A 137 11.83 -17.40 24.53
N ILE A 138 10.66 -16.79 24.34
CA ILE A 138 9.64 -17.27 23.42
C ILE A 138 9.88 -16.62 22.07
N GLU A 139 9.89 -17.41 21.01
CA GLU A 139 9.93 -16.93 19.62
C GLU A 139 8.80 -17.60 18.84
N ILE A 140 7.91 -16.80 18.27
CA ILE A 140 6.74 -17.26 17.51
C ILE A 140 6.77 -16.59 16.15
N ASN A 141 6.77 -17.41 15.09
CA ASN A 141 6.67 -16.95 13.71
C ASN A 141 5.29 -17.30 13.16
N LEU A 142 4.52 -16.29 12.79
CA LEU A 142 3.15 -16.41 12.34
C LEU A 142 3.06 -16.03 10.86
N PRO A 143 2.83 -17.00 9.96
CA PRO A 143 2.65 -16.69 8.55
C PRO A 143 1.28 -16.03 8.33
N ILE A 144 1.28 -14.92 7.60
CA ILE A 144 0.10 -14.14 7.23
C ILE A 144 0.03 -14.04 5.71
N LYS A 145 -1.11 -14.38 5.12
CA LYS A 145 -1.30 -14.32 3.66
C LYS A 145 -2.31 -13.25 3.28
N VAL A 146 -1.83 -12.07 2.92
CA VAL A 146 -2.68 -10.94 2.54
C VAL A 146 -3.23 -11.13 1.13
N LYS A 147 -4.54 -11.05 0.99
CA LYS A 147 -5.25 -11.18 -0.29
C LYS A 147 -5.29 -9.85 -1.04
N VAL A 148 -5.37 -9.93 -2.36
CA VAL A 148 -5.65 -8.76 -3.20
C VAL A 148 -7.12 -8.37 -3.00
N PRO A 149 -7.44 -7.09 -2.78
CA PRO A 149 -8.82 -6.60 -2.74
C PRO A 149 -9.51 -6.88 -4.08
N LEU A 150 -10.68 -7.50 -4.03
CA LEU A 150 -11.39 -7.89 -5.25
C LEU A 150 -11.74 -6.68 -6.12
N GLY A 151 -12.21 -5.59 -5.50
CA GLY A 151 -12.44 -4.31 -6.17
C GLY A 151 -11.22 -3.77 -6.94
N GLN A 152 -10.00 -3.97 -6.44
CA GLN A 152 -8.78 -3.56 -7.14
C GLN A 152 -8.53 -4.41 -8.39
N ILE A 153 -8.72 -5.73 -8.31
CA ILE A 153 -8.60 -6.64 -9.45
C ILE A 153 -9.56 -6.20 -10.56
N ILE A 154 -10.80 -5.87 -10.19
CA ILE A 154 -11.84 -5.54 -11.17
C ILE A 154 -11.60 -4.20 -11.82
N ARG A 155 -11.28 -3.17 -11.05
CA ARG A 155 -10.91 -1.85 -11.61
C ARG A 155 -9.77 -2.01 -12.62
N THR A 156 -8.79 -2.84 -12.29
CA THR A 156 -7.65 -3.14 -13.17
C THR A 156 -8.09 -3.87 -14.44
N ILE A 157 -8.90 -4.93 -14.34
CA ILE A 157 -9.44 -5.66 -15.50
C ILE A 157 -10.29 -4.75 -16.39
N VAL A 158 -11.19 -3.97 -15.80
CA VAL A 158 -12.08 -3.05 -16.53
C VAL A 158 -11.26 -1.98 -17.27
N LEU A 159 -10.22 -1.42 -16.63
CA LEU A 159 -9.32 -0.47 -17.26
C LEU A 159 -8.58 -1.09 -18.45
N PHE A 160 -7.96 -2.27 -18.27
CA PHE A 160 -7.28 -2.96 -19.36
C PHE A 160 -8.23 -3.31 -20.51
N MET A 161 -9.45 -3.74 -20.20
CA MET A 161 -10.49 -4.00 -21.20
C MET A 161 -10.90 -2.73 -21.95
N ALA A 162 -11.08 -1.61 -21.26
CA ALA A 162 -11.42 -0.33 -21.90
C ALA A 162 -10.32 0.13 -22.86
N ILE A 163 -9.05 0.09 -22.43
CA ILE A 163 -7.88 0.43 -23.27
C ILE A 163 -7.81 -0.51 -24.48
N PHE A 164 -7.98 -1.81 -24.26
CA PHE A 164 -7.98 -2.81 -25.32
C PHE A 164 -9.08 -2.54 -26.38
N LEU A 165 -10.30 -2.23 -25.94
CA LEU A 165 -11.42 -1.92 -26.84
C LEU A 165 -11.17 -0.63 -27.63
N LEU A 166 -10.66 0.42 -26.98
CA LEU A 166 -10.29 1.67 -27.66
C LEU A 166 -9.20 1.45 -28.71
N ALA A 167 -8.19 0.64 -28.40
CA ALA A 167 -7.15 0.25 -29.36
C ALA A 167 -7.72 -0.57 -30.53
N MET A 168 -8.63 -1.50 -30.24
CA MET A 168 -9.32 -2.30 -31.25
C MET A 168 -10.18 -1.44 -32.20
N VAL A 169 -10.97 -0.51 -31.66
CA VAL A 169 -11.74 0.46 -32.46
C VAL A 169 -10.80 1.29 -33.33
N SER A 170 -9.70 1.78 -32.76
CA SER A 170 -8.68 2.52 -33.51
C SER A 170 -8.09 1.69 -34.65
N GLY A 171 -7.81 0.40 -34.44
CA GLY A 171 -7.36 -0.53 -35.48
C GLY A 171 -8.38 -0.76 -36.61
N ILE A 172 -9.68 -0.74 -36.29
CA ILE A 172 -10.77 -0.81 -37.29
C ILE A 172 -10.79 0.46 -38.16
N PHE A 173 -10.67 1.63 -37.53
CA PHE A 173 -10.70 2.92 -38.22
C PHE A 173 -9.39 3.27 -38.94
N ALA A 174 -8.25 2.69 -38.55
CA ALA A 174 -6.96 2.88 -39.22
C ALA A 174 -6.99 2.49 -40.72
N LYS A 175 -7.88 1.57 -41.13
CA LYS A 175 -8.12 1.26 -42.55
C LYS A 175 -9.09 2.21 -43.25
N ARG A 176 -9.97 2.89 -42.51
CA ARG A 176 -11.02 3.79 -43.02
C ARG A 176 -10.57 5.25 -43.12
N LEU A 177 -9.52 5.63 -42.39
CA LEU A 177 -8.77 6.85 -42.64
C LEU A 177 -8.02 6.68 -43.98
N GLU A 178 -8.75 6.83 -45.09
CA GLU A 178 -8.12 7.17 -46.35
C GLU A 178 -7.36 8.47 -46.12
N ASN A 179 -6.03 8.38 -46.29
CA ASN A 179 -5.16 9.53 -46.29
C ASN A 179 -5.77 10.60 -47.23
N PRO A 180 -6.19 11.79 -46.77
CA PRO A 180 -6.78 12.79 -47.66
C PRO A 180 -5.79 13.23 -48.76
N PHE A 181 -4.51 12.90 -48.62
CA PHE A 181 -3.44 13.08 -49.60
C PHE A 181 -3.24 11.90 -50.57
N LYS A 182 -4.14 10.91 -50.63
CA LYS A 182 -3.98 9.69 -51.45
C LYS A 182 -4.37 9.83 -52.93
N LYS A 183 -4.62 11.05 -53.42
CA LYS A 183 -4.53 11.33 -54.86
C LYS A 183 -3.10 11.77 -55.15
N GLN A 184 -2.33 10.90 -55.80
CA GLN A 184 -0.91 11.03 -56.20
C GLN A 184 0.13 10.53 -55.18
N SER A 185 0.40 9.23 -55.20
CA SER A 185 1.78 8.77 -55.48
C SER A 185 1.81 7.27 -55.75
N GLN A 186 2.28 6.92 -56.93
CA GLN A 186 2.65 5.57 -57.34
C GLN A 186 4.04 5.20 -56.76
N TYR A 187 4.27 5.33 -55.46
CA TYR A 187 5.51 4.83 -54.86
C TYR A 187 5.27 3.54 -54.08
N LYS A 188 5.83 2.49 -54.67
CA LYS A 188 5.86 1.10 -54.24
C LYS A 188 6.86 0.96 -53.09
N ASN A 189 6.53 1.50 -51.93
CA ASN A 189 7.07 1.09 -50.62
C ASN A 189 6.08 1.55 -49.53
N ARG A 190 5.08 0.70 -49.29
CA ARG A 190 4.02 0.91 -48.29
C ARG A 190 4.54 0.54 -46.91
N TYR A 191 5.15 1.48 -46.21
CA TYR A 191 5.05 1.47 -44.75
C TYR A 191 3.76 2.21 -44.38
N PRO A 192 2.80 1.57 -43.69
CA PRO A 192 1.56 2.22 -43.34
C PRO A 192 1.85 3.34 -42.33
N THR A 193 1.50 4.57 -42.70
CA THR A 193 1.58 5.78 -41.87
C THR A 193 0.87 5.65 -40.52
N SER A 194 0.04 4.61 -40.32
CA SER A 194 -0.56 4.27 -39.02
C SER A 194 0.43 3.72 -37.98
N VAL A 195 1.56 3.15 -38.40
CA VAL A 195 2.61 2.69 -37.47
C VAL A 195 3.39 3.88 -36.92
N ALA A 196 3.60 4.92 -37.74
CA ALA A 196 4.24 6.15 -37.31
C ALA A 196 3.42 6.91 -36.27
N SER A 197 2.08 6.95 -36.38
CA SER A 197 1.22 7.58 -35.36
C SER A 197 1.06 6.77 -34.07
N LEU A 198 1.10 5.42 -34.14
CA LEU A 198 1.19 4.57 -32.94
C LEU A 198 2.53 4.75 -32.22
N LEU A 199 3.64 4.84 -32.97
CA LEU A 199 4.94 5.19 -32.42
C LEU A 199 4.97 6.63 -31.88
N LEU A 200 4.22 7.57 -32.49
CA LEU A 200 4.13 8.95 -32.01
C LEU A 200 3.34 9.07 -30.72
N ILE A 201 2.22 8.33 -30.58
CA ILE A 201 1.46 8.22 -29.32
C ILE A 201 2.29 7.49 -28.27
N ALA A 202 2.96 6.38 -28.62
CA ALA A 202 3.89 5.71 -27.72
C ALA A 202 5.06 6.62 -27.31
N SER A 203 5.58 7.46 -28.22
CA SER A 203 6.64 8.44 -27.93
C SER A 203 6.14 9.66 -27.16
N LEU A 204 4.86 10.02 -27.26
CA LEU A 204 4.22 11.04 -26.42
C LEU A 204 3.96 10.52 -25.01
N PHE A 205 3.72 9.22 -24.83
CA PHE A 205 3.67 8.59 -23.51
C PHE A 205 5.07 8.39 -22.92
N VAL A 206 6.06 7.95 -23.69
CA VAL A 206 7.47 7.83 -23.23
C VAL A 206 8.11 9.21 -23.00
N GLY A 207 7.82 10.20 -23.86
CA GLY A 207 8.29 11.59 -23.74
C GLY A 207 7.51 12.44 -22.73
N GLY A 208 6.21 12.17 -22.55
CA GLY A 208 5.39 12.76 -21.49
C GLY A 208 5.75 12.24 -20.10
N SER A 209 6.23 10.99 -20.01
CA SER A 209 6.80 10.44 -18.77
C SER A 209 8.18 10.99 -18.43
N LEU A 210 8.92 11.51 -19.42
CA LEU A 210 10.19 12.22 -19.21
C LEU A 210 9.99 13.68 -18.77
N SER A 211 8.76 14.20 -18.82
CA SER A 211 8.41 15.56 -18.39
C SER A 211 7.64 15.62 -17.08
N SER A 212 7.58 14.53 -16.31
CA SER A 212 7.24 14.61 -14.88
C SER A 212 8.44 15.19 -14.10
N THR A 213 8.80 16.43 -14.41
CA THR A 213 9.20 17.37 -13.36
C THR A 213 7.94 17.61 -12.52
N ALA A 214 7.55 16.60 -11.74
CA ALA A 214 6.83 16.88 -10.53
C ALA A 214 7.74 17.86 -9.80
N LEU A 215 7.24 19.09 -9.58
CA LEU A 215 7.82 20.06 -8.68
C LEU A 215 7.86 19.38 -7.31
N ALA A 216 8.88 18.57 -7.08
CA ALA A 216 9.33 18.24 -5.75
C ALA A 216 9.75 19.58 -5.19
N HIS A 217 8.82 20.25 -4.50
CA HIS A 217 9.24 21.25 -3.54
C HIS A 217 10.22 20.53 -2.63
N GLU A 218 11.47 20.98 -2.68
CA GLU A 218 12.48 20.62 -1.70
C GLU A 218 11.91 21.00 -0.33
N ALA A 219 11.21 20.07 0.30
CA ALA A 219 11.02 20.09 1.73
C ALA A 219 12.39 19.74 2.29
N THR A 220 13.23 20.77 2.47
CA THR A 220 14.38 20.72 3.36
C THR A 220 13.85 20.31 4.73
N SER A 221 13.92 19.01 5.03
CA SER A 221 13.56 18.47 6.34
C SER A 221 14.69 18.80 7.32
N ASP A 222 14.65 20.02 7.85
CA ASP A 222 15.45 20.42 9.01
C ASP A 222 15.07 19.52 10.19
N ASN A 223 15.95 18.62 10.64
CA ASN A 223 15.87 17.86 11.91
C ASN A 223 14.52 18.00 12.65
N HIS A 224 13.50 17.25 12.23
CA HIS A 224 12.14 17.36 12.77
C HIS A 224 12.07 16.74 14.16
N ILE A 225 12.55 17.47 15.17
CA ILE A 225 12.17 17.23 16.57
C ILE A 225 10.82 17.88 16.75
N MET A 226 9.78 17.05 16.84
CA MET A 226 8.43 17.52 17.16
C MET A 226 8.22 17.45 18.66
N VAL A 227 7.62 18.48 19.25
CA VAL A 227 7.42 18.58 20.70
C VAL A 227 5.96 18.88 21.01
N VAL A 228 5.39 18.11 21.93
CA VAL A 228 4.06 18.34 22.49
C VAL A 228 4.20 18.46 23.99
N GLU A 229 3.74 19.56 24.58
CA GLU A 229 3.78 19.77 26.02
C GLU A 229 2.36 20.04 26.56
N LYS A 230 1.89 19.18 27.48
CA LYS A 230 0.55 19.26 28.06
C LYS A 230 0.54 18.62 29.44
N ASN A 231 -0.23 19.17 30.37
CA ASN A 231 -0.44 18.63 31.72
C ASN A 231 0.87 18.35 32.49
N GLY A 232 1.92 19.15 32.25
CA GLY A 232 3.21 18.97 32.90
C GLY A 232 4.10 17.89 32.28
N VAL A 233 3.68 17.26 31.18
CA VAL A 233 4.46 16.28 30.41
C VAL A 233 4.91 16.91 29.09
N LYS A 234 6.18 16.72 28.75
CA LYS A 234 6.79 17.07 27.48
C LYS A 234 7.08 15.77 26.72
N ALA A 235 6.41 15.57 25.60
CA ALA A 235 6.70 14.50 24.65
C ALA A 235 7.49 15.04 23.47
N GLU A 236 8.58 14.36 23.09
CA GLU A 236 9.38 14.68 21.91
C GLU A 236 9.41 13.47 20.97
N LEU A 237 9.06 13.68 19.70
CA LEU A 237 9.30 12.71 18.64
C LEU A 237 10.57 13.09 17.87
N LYS A 238 11.51 12.16 17.83
CA LYS A 238 12.78 12.26 17.12
C LYS A 238 12.83 11.26 15.98
N LEU A 239 13.18 11.78 14.83
CA LEU A 239 13.48 11.02 13.62
C LEU A 239 14.99 10.87 13.50
N ASN A 240 15.47 9.69 13.12
CA ASN A 240 16.88 9.50 12.84
C ASN A 240 17.28 10.31 11.59
N PRO A 241 18.12 11.36 11.69
CA PRO A 241 18.46 12.20 10.53
C PRO A 241 19.29 11.46 9.48
N MET A 242 19.91 10.33 9.83
CA MET A 242 20.60 9.47 8.86
C MET A 242 19.66 8.56 8.07
N GLU A 243 18.40 8.43 8.51
CA GLU A 243 17.37 7.57 7.92
C GLU A 243 16.13 8.42 7.63
N PRO A 244 16.16 9.25 6.56
CA PRO A 244 15.03 10.10 6.23
C PRO A 244 13.77 9.28 5.96
N VAL A 245 12.63 9.77 6.45
CA VAL A 245 11.33 9.14 6.20
C VAL A 245 11.08 9.11 4.70
N GLN A 246 10.85 7.92 4.15
CA GLN A 246 10.60 7.70 2.74
C GLN A 246 9.57 6.61 2.56
N LYS A 247 8.78 6.72 1.48
CA LYS A 247 7.88 5.65 1.05
C LYS A 247 8.65 4.33 0.89
N GLY A 248 8.14 3.28 1.52
CA GLY A 248 8.60 1.90 1.36
C GLY A 248 9.93 1.56 2.03
N VAL A 249 10.54 2.48 2.79
CA VAL A 249 11.70 2.24 3.65
C VAL A 249 11.26 2.35 5.11
N PRO A 250 11.63 1.40 5.99
CA PRO A 250 11.44 1.58 7.42
C PRO A 250 12.18 2.81 7.92
N ALA A 251 11.46 3.72 8.57
CA ALA A 251 12.06 4.83 9.30
C ALA A 251 11.99 4.55 10.81
N HIS A 252 13.06 4.89 11.52
CA HIS A 252 13.16 4.74 12.97
C HIS A 252 12.61 5.98 13.69
N PHE A 253 11.71 5.75 14.63
CA PHE A 253 11.09 6.76 15.47
C PHE A 253 11.44 6.51 16.92
N THR A 254 11.90 7.57 17.59
CA THR A 254 12.06 7.59 19.04
C THR A 254 11.12 8.63 19.63
N VAL A 255 10.17 8.20 20.45
CA VAL A 255 9.34 9.09 21.27
C VAL A 255 9.87 9.09 22.70
N THR A 256 10.10 10.28 23.26
CA THR A 256 10.50 10.44 24.66
C THR A 256 9.48 11.23 25.43
N PHE A 257 9.24 10.87 26.68
CA PHE A 257 8.28 11.51 27.58
C PHE A 257 9.00 11.95 28.85
N GLN A 258 8.96 13.24 29.13
CA GLN A 258 9.66 13.86 30.26
C GLN A 258 8.71 14.74 31.06
N ASP A 259 8.96 14.85 32.36
CA ASP A 259 8.35 15.89 33.18
C ASP A 259 8.86 17.26 32.71
N SER A 260 7.94 18.15 32.32
CA SER A 260 8.25 19.49 31.80
C SER A 260 9.05 20.37 32.76
N LYS A 261 8.95 20.13 34.07
CA LYS A 261 9.61 20.94 35.11
C LYS A 261 10.96 20.37 35.51
N THR A 262 11.03 19.05 35.69
CA THR A 262 12.24 18.38 36.22
C THR A 262 13.15 17.85 35.10
N GLY A 263 12.62 17.67 33.89
CA GLY A 263 13.31 17.03 32.77
C GLY A 263 13.54 15.53 32.94
N GLN A 264 13.02 14.93 34.01
CA GLN A 264 13.14 13.48 34.25
C GLN A 264 12.18 12.70 33.36
N TYR A 265 12.60 11.51 32.91
CA TYR A 265 11.74 10.63 32.11
C TYR A 265 10.54 10.14 32.91
N ILE A 266 9.35 10.21 32.30
CA ILE A 266 8.13 9.66 32.89
C ILE A 266 8.19 8.13 32.83
N GLN A 267 8.10 7.48 33.99
CA GLN A 267 8.17 6.02 34.09
C GLN A 267 6.77 5.39 34.06
N GLY A 268 6.71 4.12 33.67
CA GLY A 268 5.54 3.24 33.83
C GLY A 268 4.24 3.77 33.21
N MET A 269 4.26 4.26 31.96
CA MET A 269 3.04 4.74 31.30
C MET A 269 2.37 3.61 30.52
N ASP A 270 1.06 3.42 30.69
CA ASP A 270 0.23 2.57 29.84
C ASP A 270 -0.28 3.43 28.67
N THR A 271 0.19 3.14 27.46
CA THR A 271 0.03 3.99 26.28
C THR A 271 -0.61 3.23 25.12
N SER A 272 -1.69 3.79 24.58
CA SER A 272 -2.19 3.42 23.26
C SER A 272 -1.50 4.31 22.23
N LEU A 273 -0.78 3.70 21.29
CA LEU A 273 -0.15 4.35 20.15
C LEU A 273 -0.96 4.05 18.89
N SER A 274 -1.25 5.06 18.09
CA SER A 274 -1.90 4.89 16.79
C SER A 274 -1.22 5.77 15.75
N LEU A 275 -1.06 5.24 14.53
CA LEU A 275 -0.58 5.99 13.38
C LEU A 275 -1.74 6.18 12.41
N TYR A 276 -2.07 7.42 12.13
CA TYR A 276 -3.23 7.79 11.32
C TYR A 276 -2.81 8.44 10.01
N HIS A 277 -3.45 8.05 8.92
CA HIS A 277 -3.20 8.62 7.59
C HIS A 277 -4.24 9.70 7.28
N GLU A 278 -3.78 10.93 7.01
CA GLU A 278 -4.66 12.10 6.90
C GLU A 278 -5.63 12.02 5.72
N ASP A 279 -5.13 11.72 4.51
CA ASP A 279 -5.92 11.82 3.28
C ASP A 279 -7.06 10.79 3.21
N ASP A 280 -6.77 9.56 3.63
CA ASP A 280 -7.73 8.45 3.58
C ASP A 280 -8.53 8.29 4.88
N ASN A 281 -8.21 9.06 5.93
CA ASN A 281 -8.90 9.03 7.22
C ASN A 281 -8.94 7.61 7.83
N ILE A 282 -7.81 6.90 7.77
CA ILE A 282 -7.67 5.49 8.19
C ILE A 282 -6.52 5.31 9.20
N ASN A 283 -6.70 4.38 10.13
CA ASN A 283 -5.69 4.02 11.12
C ASN A 283 -4.74 2.97 10.53
N MET A 284 -3.49 3.35 10.29
CA MET A 284 -2.45 2.49 9.73
C MET A 284 -2.08 1.36 10.68
N PHE A 285 -1.91 1.70 11.95
CA PHE A 285 -1.74 0.74 13.02
C PHE A 285 -2.17 1.33 14.36
N SER A 286 -2.60 0.46 15.26
CA SER A 286 -2.81 0.77 16.67
C SER A 286 -2.19 -0.30 17.53
N ASN A 287 -1.52 0.06 18.61
CA ASN A 287 -0.91 -0.87 19.55
C ASN A 287 -1.03 -0.31 20.97
N ARG A 288 -1.32 -1.17 21.94
CA ARG A 288 -1.24 -0.83 23.37
C ARG A 288 0.05 -1.37 23.96
N THR A 289 0.84 -0.50 24.56
CA THR A 289 2.14 -0.82 25.12
C THR A 289 2.35 -0.14 26.48
N GLN A 290 3.34 -0.61 27.24
CA GLN A 290 3.84 0.13 28.39
C GLN A 290 5.23 0.68 28.13
N ILE A 291 5.39 1.95 28.49
CA ILE A 291 6.63 2.70 28.38
C ILE A 291 7.22 2.78 29.78
N GLN A 292 8.21 1.93 30.06
CA GLN A 292 8.80 1.82 31.40
C GLN A 292 9.74 2.98 31.70
N ASP A 293 10.59 3.37 30.77
CA ASP A 293 11.71 4.30 30.95
C ASP A 293 11.49 5.67 30.32
N GLY A 294 10.25 5.97 29.93
CA GLY A 294 9.89 7.20 29.23
C GLY A 294 10.38 7.26 27.79
N LYS A 295 10.84 6.15 27.21
CA LYS A 295 11.26 6.06 25.82
C LYS A 295 10.49 4.97 25.09
N LEU A 296 10.08 5.27 23.86
CA LEU A 296 9.47 4.31 22.95
C LEU A 296 10.16 4.39 21.60
N ASP A 297 10.64 3.24 21.13
CA ASP A 297 11.28 3.11 19.82
C ASP A 297 10.44 2.18 18.92
N PHE A 298 10.23 2.59 17.68
CA PHE A 298 9.58 1.76 16.68
C PHE A 298 10.06 2.10 15.26
N ASP A 299 10.00 1.11 14.37
CA ASP A 299 10.25 1.28 12.94
C ASP A 299 8.94 1.09 12.18
N TYR A 300 8.72 1.92 11.17
CA TYR A 300 7.58 1.77 10.28
C TYR A 300 7.93 2.11 8.84
N ALA A 301 7.50 1.26 7.89
CA ALA A 301 7.65 1.50 6.47
C ALA A 301 6.36 2.08 5.88
N PHE A 302 6.42 3.33 5.44
CA PHE A 302 5.24 4.06 4.98
C PHE A 302 4.78 3.58 3.58
N PRO A 303 3.47 3.36 3.39
CA PRO A 303 2.93 2.84 2.14
C PRO A 303 2.88 3.87 0.99
N ASP A 304 2.86 5.16 1.31
CA ASP A 304 2.72 6.22 0.34
C ASP A 304 3.41 7.51 0.80
N THR A 305 3.02 8.62 0.19
CA THR A 305 3.61 9.94 0.34
C THR A 305 2.49 10.88 0.74
N ALA A 306 2.24 10.97 2.04
CA ALA A 306 1.12 11.69 2.63
C ALA A 306 1.52 12.23 4.01
N THR A 307 0.62 12.99 4.64
CA THR A 307 0.75 13.41 6.02
C THR A 307 0.22 12.35 6.97
N TYR A 308 0.99 12.05 8.00
CA TYR A 308 0.65 11.08 9.03
C TYR A 308 0.60 11.73 10.40
N HIS A 309 -0.32 11.25 11.23
CA HIS A 309 -0.49 11.67 12.62
C HIS A 309 -0.17 10.51 13.56
N LEU A 310 0.90 10.63 14.34
CA LEU A 310 1.19 9.73 15.44
C LEU A 310 0.44 10.22 16.68
N ILE A 311 -0.59 9.49 17.06
CA ILE A 311 -1.48 9.80 18.19
C ILE A 311 -1.11 8.88 19.34
N PHE A 312 -0.97 9.43 20.54
CA PHE A 312 -0.79 8.64 21.75
C PHE A 312 -1.77 9.08 22.83
N HIS A 313 -2.26 8.08 23.55
CA HIS A 313 -3.11 8.21 24.72
C HIS A 313 -2.47 7.45 25.88
N SER A 314 -1.88 8.18 26.82
CA SER A 314 -1.15 7.62 27.96
C SER A 314 -1.94 7.81 29.25
N SER A 315 -1.98 6.77 30.08
CA SER A 315 -2.71 6.74 31.34
C SER A 315 -1.82 6.28 32.50
N PRO A 316 -2.02 6.80 33.73
CA PRO A 316 -1.24 6.44 34.90
C PRO A 316 -1.74 5.14 35.55
N ASN A 317 -1.93 4.09 34.74
CA ASN A 317 -2.56 2.84 35.19
C ASN A 317 -1.57 1.81 35.75
N SER A 318 -0.27 2.11 35.79
CA SER A 318 0.73 1.23 36.39
C SER A 318 1.09 1.67 37.80
N GLN A 319 1.48 0.71 38.66
CA GLN A 319 1.97 1.01 40.01
C GLN A 319 3.30 1.78 40.00
N GLU A 320 4.05 1.69 38.90
CA GLU A 320 5.35 2.33 38.70
C GLU A 320 5.21 3.69 38.00
N SER A 321 3.98 4.12 37.70
CA SER A 321 3.74 5.31 36.91
C SER A 321 4.11 6.58 37.67
N THR A 322 4.99 7.39 37.09
CA THR A 322 5.23 8.77 37.58
C THR A 322 4.33 9.79 36.90
N LEU A 323 3.46 9.35 35.99
CA LEU A 323 2.48 10.20 35.32
C LEU A 323 1.37 10.59 36.32
N THR A 324 1.13 11.89 36.50
CA THR A 324 0.14 12.35 37.50
C THR A 324 -1.28 12.44 36.96
N ALA A 325 -1.46 12.54 35.65
CA ALA A 325 -2.76 12.64 34.98
C ALA A 325 -2.66 12.09 33.54
N PRO A 326 -3.77 11.66 32.93
CA PRO A 326 -3.77 11.23 31.52
C PRO A 326 -3.17 12.29 30.59
N PHE A 327 -2.46 11.81 29.58
CA PHE A 327 -1.77 12.63 28.59
C PHE A 327 -2.12 12.16 27.19
N ASP A 328 -2.65 13.08 26.39
CA ASP A 328 -2.95 12.87 24.98
C ASP A 328 -2.11 13.82 24.15
N GLY A 329 -1.55 13.32 23.05
CA GLY A 329 -0.86 14.18 22.11
C GLY A 329 -0.79 13.56 20.72
N VAL A 330 -0.42 14.43 19.78
CA VAL A 330 -0.43 14.15 18.36
C VAL A 330 0.81 14.78 17.75
N PHE A 331 1.59 14.00 17.01
CA PHE A 331 2.65 14.50 16.15
C PHE A 331 2.24 14.34 14.69
N ALA A 332 2.35 15.40 13.90
CA ALA A 332 2.06 15.37 12.47
C ALA A 332 3.37 15.50 11.69
N PHE A 333 3.58 14.62 10.71
CA PHE A 333 4.75 14.67 9.84
C PHE A 333 4.44 14.17 8.43
N ASP A 334 5.18 14.68 7.46
CA ASP A 334 4.99 14.37 6.05
C ASP A 334 5.97 13.28 5.59
N VAL A 335 5.48 12.35 4.78
CA VAL A 335 6.31 11.43 4.01
C VAL A 335 6.54 12.04 2.63
N PRO A 336 7.78 12.47 2.30
CA PRO A 336 8.05 13.19 1.06
C PRO A 336 7.81 12.31 -0.18
N PRO A 337 7.43 12.92 -1.30
CA PRO A 337 7.19 12.21 -2.55
C PRO A 337 8.47 11.54 -3.07
N VAL A 338 8.39 10.25 -3.36
CA VAL A 338 9.47 9.50 -4.02
C VAL A 338 9.10 9.30 -5.48
N GLN A 339 10.02 9.66 -6.39
CA GLN A 339 9.80 9.40 -7.82
C GLN A 339 9.77 7.88 -8.07
N PRO A 340 8.84 7.38 -8.89
CA PRO A 340 8.82 5.97 -9.26
C PRO A 340 10.12 5.63 -9.99
N ASN A 341 10.74 4.51 -9.63
CA ASN A 341 11.97 4.10 -10.28
C ASN A 341 11.75 3.79 -11.78
N LEU A 342 12.84 3.82 -12.55
CA LEU A 342 12.78 3.55 -13.99
C LEU A 342 12.23 2.14 -14.29
N SER A 343 12.50 1.15 -13.43
CA SER A 343 12.05 -0.23 -13.64
C SER A 343 10.53 -0.39 -13.53
N ALA A 344 9.87 0.27 -12.56
CA ALA A 344 8.41 0.30 -12.44
C ALA A 344 7.78 1.02 -13.63
N GLN A 345 8.35 2.18 -14.03
CA GLN A 345 7.88 2.92 -15.20
C GLN A 345 7.97 2.07 -16.48
N LEU A 346 9.09 1.38 -16.71
CA LEU A 346 9.29 0.51 -17.87
C LEU A 346 8.34 -0.71 -17.85
N ARG A 347 8.12 -1.34 -16.69
CA ARG A 347 7.17 -2.45 -16.53
C ARG A 347 5.75 -2.01 -16.89
N ALA A 348 5.27 -0.91 -16.30
CA ALA A 348 3.95 -0.35 -16.58
C ALA A 348 3.80 0.04 -18.06
N GLY A 349 4.80 0.73 -18.62
CA GLY A 349 4.81 1.10 -20.04
C GLY A 349 4.77 -0.11 -20.98
N THR A 350 5.51 -1.17 -20.66
CA THR A 350 5.53 -2.42 -21.44
C THR A 350 4.17 -3.12 -21.43
N LEU A 351 3.54 -3.25 -20.26
CA LEU A 351 2.20 -3.85 -20.14
C LEU A 351 1.15 -3.07 -20.92
N MET A 352 1.17 -1.73 -20.80
CA MET A 352 0.25 -0.87 -21.56
C MET A 352 0.46 -1.05 -23.07
N LEU A 353 1.72 -1.06 -23.53
CA LEU A 353 2.06 -1.22 -24.94
C LEU A 353 1.59 -2.57 -25.50
N ILE A 354 1.76 -3.67 -24.75
CA ILE A 354 1.28 -5.00 -25.14
C ILE A 354 -0.23 -4.98 -25.36
N VAL A 355 -1.00 -4.43 -24.42
CA VAL A 355 -2.47 -4.38 -24.51
C VAL A 355 -2.92 -3.53 -25.70
N LEU A 356 -2.26 -2.38 -25.94
CA LEU A 356 -2.52 -1.54 -27.10
C LEU A 356 -2.25 -2.25 -28.43
N ILE A 357 -1.09 -2.91 -28.55
CA ILE A 357 -0.71 -3.64 -29.77
C ILE A 357 -1.70 -4.77 -30.04
N LEU A 358 -2.05 -5.58 -29.03
CA LEU A 358 -3.00 -6.68 -29.18
C LEU A 358 -4.37 -6.18 -29.62
N GLY A 359 -4.90 -5.14 -28.97
CA GLY A 359 -6.18 -4.54 -29.35
C GLY A 359 -6.16 -4.03 -30.79
N PHE A 360 -5.13 -3.25 -31.15
CA PHE A 360 -4.99 -2.70 -32.50
C PHE A 360 -4.88 -3.78 -33.57
N VAL A 361 -4.03 -4.80 -33.35
CA VAL A 361 -3.82 -5.92 -34.29
C VAL A 361 -5.14 -6.67 -34.50
N LEU A 362 -5.88 -6.99 -33.44
CA LEU A 362 -7.17 -7.66 -33.54
C LEU A 362 -8.21 -6.80 -34.27
N GLY A 363 -8.26 -5.49 -34.00
CA GLY A 363 -9.11 -4.55 -34.74
C GLY A 363 -8.77 -4.51 -36.24
N PHE A 364 -7.47 -4.49 -36.56
CA PHE A 364 -6.98 -4.49 -37.93
C PHE A 364 -7.25 -5.82 -38.67
N TYR A 365 -7.15 -6.97 -38.00
CA TYR A 365 -7.46 -8.28 -38.58
C TYR A 365 -8.96 -8.53 -38.71
N GLY A 366 -9.78 -8.08 -37.74
CA GLY A 366 -11.23 -8.23 -37.76
C GLY A 366 -11.89 -7.62 -39.00
N THR A 367 -11.28 -6.62 -39.61
CA THR A 367 -11.74 -5.99 -40.86
C THR A 367 -11.36 -6.77 -42.13
N LYS A 368 -10.52 -7.82 -42.08
CA LYS A 368 -10.17 -8.63 -43.27
C LYS A 368 -11.26 -9.64 -43.68
N ARG A 369 -12.22 -9.96 -42.80
CA ARG A 369 -13.35 -10.83 -43.16
C ARG A 369 -14.44 -10.05 -43.89
N LYS A 370 -14.30 -9.88 -45.22
CA LYS A 370 -15.47 -9.64 -46.07
C LYS A 370 -16.36 -10.88 -45.98
N PRO A 371 -17.67 -10.79 -45.68
CA PRO A 371 -18.56 -11.89 -45.96
C PRO A 371 -18.60 -12.07 -47.48
N SER A 372 -18.08 -13.20 -47.97
CA SER A 372 -18.40 -13.70 -49.30
C SER A 372 -19.85 -14.14 -49.27
N PHE A 373 -20.78 -13.22 -49.51
CA PHE A 373 -22.12 -13.60 -49.95
C PHE A 373 -22.00 -13.80 -51.46
N ALA A 374 -21.98 -15.07 -51.86
CA ALA A 374 -22.32 -15.50 -53.21
C ALA A 374 -23.84 -15.42 -53.39
#